data_AF-A0A8K0KFV0-F1
#
_entry.id   AF-A0A8K0KFV0-F1
#
_cell.length_a   1.000
_cell.length_b   1.000
_cell.length_c   1.000
_cell.angle_alpha   90.00
_cell.angle_beta   90.00
_cell.angle_gamma   90.00
#
_symmetry.space_group_name_H-M   'P 1'
#
loop_
_entity.id
_entity.type
_entity.pdbx_description
1 polymer ?
#
loop_
_entity_poly.entity_id
_entity_poly.type
_entity_poly.pdbx_seq_one_letter_code
_entity_poly.pdbx_strand_id
1 'polypeptide(L)'
;MNYGKKSPSLAGSVYSHVTRSSANLKSSRSVKSLKVPWYRKPILQDAIVLDIQRASLLSGVYSLFLSLFTIATAVFDIYSLAMAAPGSTHFGYYIISFEFVYVGSLHVRNALIVFALFSLIGGFALLVTSIILIVALRMEYEHKMLPWIYCMGVFTIWRLLAFIFAAIVNDLIFGYNLAMCLLWIVFTCANVYGWLLVYS
;
A
#
# COMPACT_ATOMS: atom_id res chain seq x y z
N MET A 1 0.66 52.92 -69.62
CA MET A 1 0.85 52.66 -68.17
C MET A 1 -0.39 51.96 -67.63
N ASN A 2 -0.18 50.79 -67.00
CA ASN A 2 -1.00 50.02 -66.05
C ASN A 2 -2.54 49.93 -66.27
N TYR A 3 -3.12 48.78 -66.64
CA TYR A 3 -3.39 47.55 -65.87
C TYR A 3 -4.36 47.66 -64.68
N GLY A 4 -5.51 46.97 -64.81
CA GLY A 4 -6.34 46.37 -63.74
C GLY A 4 -7.53 47.23 -63.27
N LYS A 5 -8.76 46.76 -63.03
CA LYS A 5 -9.38 45.42 -62.97
C LYS A 5 -10.92 45.61 -63.07
N LYS A 6 -11.60 44.74 -63.83
CA LYS A 6 -13.02 44.31 -63.66
C LYS A 6 -12.94 42.78 -63.69
N SER A 7 -13.65 41.93 -62.97
CA SER A 7 -14.70 41.95 -61.93
C SER A 7 -14.76 40.49 -61.42
N PRO A 8 -15.37 40.19 -60.26
CA PRO A 8 -15.37 38.85 -59.68
C PRO A 8 -16.55 38.03 -60.22
N SER A 9 -16.32 36.76 -60.61
CA SER A 9 -17.41 35.80 -60.73
C SER A 9 -16.96 34.34 -60.83
N LEU A 10 -17.56 33.53 -59.95
CA LEU A 10 -17.95 32.13 -60.08
C LEU A 10 -16.87 31.04 -60.25
N ALA A 11 -16.82 30.11 -59.29
CA ALA A 11 -17.33 28.73 -59.46
C ALA A 11 -16.72 27.79 -58.41
N GLY A 12 -17.56 26.97 -57.76
CA GLY A 12 -17.13 25.89 -56.87
C GLY A 12 -16.86 24.58 -57.61
N SER A 13 -16.06 23.70 -56.98
CA SER A 13 -15.92 22.24 -57.17
C SER A 13 -14.73 21.78 -56.30
N VAL A 14 -14.90 21.17 -55.13
CA VAL A 14 -15.11 19.72 -54.85
C VAL A 14 -13.95 18.84 -55.38
N TYR A 15 -12.99 18.59 -54.47
CA TYR A 15 -11.98 17.51 -54.38
C TYR A 15 -10.91 17.32 -55.47
N SER A 16 -9.65 17.55 -55.07
CA SER A 16 -8.58 16.56 -55.29
C SER A 16 -7.49 16.68 -54.20
N HIS A 17 -7.03 15.50 -53.76
CA HIS A 17 -6.14 15.24 -52.63
C HIS A 17 -4.84 16.06 -52.62
N VAL A 18 -4.52 16.68 -51.48
CA VAL A 18 -3.15 16.67 -50.94
C VAL A 18 -3.21 16.48 -49.43
N THR A 19 -2.87 15.28 -49.00
CA THR A 19 -2.53 14.91 -47.63
C THR A 19 -1.32 15.72 -47.20
N ARG A 20 -1.49 16.70 -46.31
CA ARG A 20 -0.36 17.33 -45.60
C ARG A 20 -0.51 17.08 -44.11
N SER A 21 0.08 15.96 -43.73
CA SER A 21 0.34 15.50 -42.38
C SER A 21 0.84 16.62 -41.46
N SER A 22 0.15 16.70 -40.33
CA SER A 22 0.68 16.95 -39.00
C SER A 22 2.20 16.77 -38.87
N ALA A 23 2.88 17.78 -38.35
CA ALA A 23 3.96 17.69 -37.35
C ALA A 23 4.87 18.92 -37.42
N ASN A 24 4.36 20.09 -37.01
CA ASN A 24 5.22 21.26 -36.80
C ASN A 24 4.71 22.16 -35.68
N LEU A 25 4.40 21.54 -34.53
CA LEU A 25 4.43 22.23 -33.24
C LEU A 25 5.47 21.52 -32.37
N LYS A 26 6.74 21.82 -32.64
CA LYS A 26 7.83 21.75 -31.66
C LYS A 26 7.51 22.72 -30.52
N SER A 27 6.57 22.36 -29.65
CA SER A 27 6.55 22.83 -28.27
C SER A 27 7.16 21.72 -27.42
N SER A 28 8.46 21.47 -27.63
CA SER A 28 9.30 20.85 -26.62
C SER A 28 9.52 21.87 -25.50
N ARG A 29 8.46 22.23 -24.78
CA ARG A 29 8.61 22.83 -23.46
C ARG A 29 9.06 21.69 -22.57
N SER A 30 10.37 21.63 -22.38
CA SER A 30 11.01 20.77 -21.40
C SER A 30 10.29 20.92 -20.06
N VAL A 31 9.59 19.86 -19.65
CA VAL A 31 8.89 19.77 -18.36
C VAL A 31 9.89 19.84 -17.18
N LYS A 32 11.21 19.81 -17.46
CA LYS A 32 12.29 19.98 -16.47
C LYS A 32 12.27 21.32 -15.72
N SER A 33 11.44 22.29 -16.11
CA SER A 33 11.40 23.61 -15.47
C SER A 33 10.00 24.05 -15.04
N LEU A 34 9.11 23.13 -14.67
CA LEU A 34 8.04 23.52 -13.74
C LEU A 34 8.66 23.52 -12.34
N LYS A 35 8.87 24.71 -11.77
CA LYS A 35 9.22 24.87 -10.35
C LYS A 35 8.04 24.34 -9.53
N VAL A 36 8.04 23.03 -9.28
CA VAL A 36 7.09 22.42 -8.37
C VAL A 36 7.43 22.93 -6.97
N PRO A 37 6.46 23.52 -6.24
CA PRO A 37 6.67 23.94 -4.87
C PRO A 37 7.27 22.79 -4.05
N TRP A 38 8.14 23.11 -3.10
CA TRP A 38 8.90 22.09 -2.35
C TRP A 38 8.00 21.03 -1.67
N TYR A 39 6.78 21.41 -1.29
CA TYR A 39 5.77 20.53 -0.69
C TYR A 39 5.00 19.63 -1.67
N ARG A 40 5.16 19.82 -2.99
CA ARG A 40 4.57 19.00 -4.05
C ARG A 40 5.60 18.13 -4.77
N LYS A 41 6.86 18.13 -4.31
CA LYS A 41 7.87 17.29 -4.92
C LYS A 41 7.63 15.84 -4.47
N PRO A 42 7.60 14.87 -5.41
CA PRO A 42 7.52 13.46 -5.05
C PRO A 42 8.73 13.11 -4.19
N ILE A 43 8.48 12.36 -3.10
CA ILE A 43 9.52 12.01 -2.12
C ILE A 43 10.55 11.05 -2.75
N LEU A 44 10.09 10.16 -3.63
CA LEU A 44 10.92 9.28 -4.44
C LEU A 44 10.73 9.67 -5.92
N GLN A 45 11.79 10.13 -6.58
CA GLN A 45 11.75 10.50 -8.01
C GLN A 45 12.06 9.31 -8.92
N ASP A 46 12.90 8.39 -8.43
CA ASP A 46 13.24 7.13 -9.09
C ASP A 46 13.13 6.02 -8.04
N ALA A 47 12.42 4.95 -8.35
CA ALA A 47 12.42 3.75 -7.51
C ALA A 47 13.65 2.89 -7.83
N ILE A 48 14.30 2.37 -6.78
CA ILE A 48 15.64 1.77 -6.84
C ILE A 48 15.72 0.56 -7.79
N VAL A 49 14.60 -0.10 -8.10
CA VAL A 49 14.55 -1.38 -8.84
C VAL A 49 13.56 -1.38 -10.02
N LEU A 50 12.47 -0.62 -9.94
CA LEU A 50 11.35 -0.68 -10.90
C LEU A 50 10.82 0.73 -11.17
N ASP A 51 10.18 0.94 -12.32
CA ASP A 51 9.42 2.16 -12.61
C ASP A 51 8.33 2.40 -11.54
N ILE A 52 8.09 3.66 -11.16
CA ILE A 52 7.27 4.05 -10.00
C ILE A 52 5.89 3.40 -10.05
N GLN A 53 5.29 3.33 -11.25
CA GLN A 53 3.95 2.77 -11.44
C GLN A 53 3.92 1.25 -11.26
N ARG A 54 4.96 0.54 -11.70
CA ARG A 54 5.08 -0.91 -11.47
C ARG A 54 5.37 -1.21 -10.01
N ALA A 55 6.19 -0.40 -9.37
CA ALA A 55 6.50 -0.50 -7.95
C ALA A 55 5.27 -0.26 -7.07
N SER A 56 4.44 0.72 -7.41
CA SER A 56 3.16 1.01 -6.72
C SER A 56 2.14 -0.10 -6.90
N LEU A 57 2.08 -0.73 -8.07
CA LEU A 57 1.23 -1.91 -8.29
C LEU A 57 1.71 -3.11 -7.46
N LEU A 58 3.03 -3.32 -7.38
CA LEU A 58 3.62 -4.34 -6.52
C LEU A 58 3.32 -4.07 -5.04
N SER A 59 3.36 -2.80 -4.60
CA SER A 59 2.97 -2.38 -3.25
C SER A 59 1.52 -2.73 -2.92
N GLY A 60 0.60 -2.51 -3.87
CA GLY A 60 -0.81 -2.90 -3.71
C GLY A 60 -1.04 -4.42 -3.65
N VAL A 61 -0.28 -5.19 -4.44
CA VAL A 61 -0.33 -6.66 -4.38
C VAL A 61 0.28 -7.16 -3.06
N TYR A 62 1.39 -6.58 -2.62
CA TYR A 62 2.01 -6.84 -1.33
C TYR A 62 1.03 -6.57 -0.18
N SER A 63 0.33 -5.43 -0.19
CA SER A 63 -0.63 -5.11 0.86
C SER A 63 -1.85 -6.05 0.88
N LEU A 64 -2.25 -6.63 -0.26
CA LEU A 64 -3.22 -7.73 -0.28
C LEU A 64 -2.69 -8.96 0.47
N PHE A 65 -1.48 -9.43 0.14
CA PHE A 65 -0.90 -10.59 0.83
C PHE A 65 -0.72 -10.32 2.33
N LEU A 66 -0.23 -9.12 2.68
CA LEU A 66 -0.09 -8.69 4.07
C LEU A 66 -1.42 -8.69 4.80
N SER A 67 -2.50 -8.21 4.17
CA SER A 67 -3.82 -8.18 4.79
C SER A 67 -4.36 -9.57 5.10
N LEU A 68 -4.20 -10.52 4.16
CA LEU A 68 -4.60 -11.91 4.36
C LEU A 68 -3.75 -12.59 5.44
N PHE A 69 -2.44 -12.40 5.39
CA PHE A 69 -1.52 -12.90 6.42
C PHE A 69 -1.92 -12.36 7.79
N THR A 70 -2.21 -11.06 7.89
CA THR A 70 -2.66 -10.42 9.13
C THR A 70 -3.93 -11.03 9.67
N ILE A 71 -4.94 -11.23 8.82
CA ILE A 71 -6.23 -11.79 9.24
C ILE A 71 -6.00 -13.21 9.78
N ALA A 72 -5.23 -14.03 9.05
CA ALA A 72 -4.92 -15.39 9.47
C ALA A 72 -4.16 -15.44 10.80
N THR A 73 -3.10 -14.63 10.95
CA THR A 73 -2.33 -14.58 12.20
C THR A 73 -3.15 -14.01 13.36
N ALA A 74 -3.99 -13.00 13.12
CA ALA A 74 -4.81 -12.42 14.18
C ALA A 74 -5.89 -13.39 14.69
N VAL A 75 -6.52 -14.17 13.80
CA VAL A 75 -7.45 -15.25 14.21
C VAL A 75 -6.70 -16.30 15.02
N PHE A 76 -5.50 -16.69 14.58
CA PHE A 76 -4.66 -17.65 15.28
C PHE A 76 -4.21 -17.14 16.67
N ASP A 77 -3.82 -15.87 16.77
CA ASP A 77 -3.45 -15.22 18.03
C ASP A 77 -4.63 -15.20 19.00
N ILE A 78 -5.83 -14.84 18.54
CA ILE A 78 -7.04 -14.86 19.38
C ILE A 78 -7.33 -16.29 19.87
N TYR A 79 -7.25 -17.28 18.98
CA TYR A 79 -7.48 -18.69 19.32
C TYR A 79 -6.48 -19.18 20.36
N SER A 80 -5.19 -18.92 20.15
CA SER A 80 -4.13 -19.37 21.05
C SER A 80 -4.20 -18.70 22.42
N LEU A 81 -4.49 -17.40 22.47
CA LEU A 81 -4.72 -16.66 23.72
C LEU A 81 -6.00 -17.13 24.45
N ALA A 82 -7.04 -17.55 23.72
CA ALA A 82 -8.24 -18.12 24.33
C ALA A 82 -7.97 -19.51 24.95
N MET A 83 -7.16 -20.34 24.29
CA MET A 83 -6.75 -21.67 24.79
C MET A 83 -5.78 -21.57 25.98
N ALA A 84 -5.00 -20.49 26.06
CA ALA A 84 -4.11 -20.16 27.18
C ALA A 84 -4.86 -19.61 28.42
N ALA A 85 -6.14 -19.93 28.60
CA ALA A 85 -6.89 -19.51 29.78
C ALA A 85 -6.40 -20.19 31.06
N PRO A 86 -6.37 -19.47 32.20
CA PRO A 86 -5.93 -20.05 33.47
C PRO A 86 -6.82 -21.24 33.85
N GLY A 87 -6.20 -22.37 34.16
CA GLY A 87 -6.89 -23.65 34.45
C GLY A 87 -7.00 -24.61 33.26
N SER A 88 -6.47 -24.24 32.09
CA SER A 88 -6.43 -25.07 30.87
C SER A 88 -5.19 -25.98 30.87
N THR A 89 -5.37 -27.31 30.91
CA THR A 89 -4.26 -28.29 30.82
C THR A 89 -4.03 -28.71 29.37
N HIS A 90 -3.59 -27.79 28.53
CA HIS A 90 -3.21 -28.09 27.15
C HIS A 90 -1.70 -27.97 26.98
N PHE A 91 -1.00 -29.11 27.04
CA PHE A 91 0.43 -29.21 26.75
C PHE A 91 0.65 -29.07 25.24
N GLY A 92 0.98 -27.87 24.78
CA GLY A 92 1.36 -27.63 23.38
C GLY A 92 2.82 -27.98 23.13
N TYR A 93 3.08 -28.78 22.08
CA TYR A 93 4.42 -29.10 21.58
C TYR A 93 5.25 -27.83 21.36
N TYR A 94 6.56 -27.86 21.69
CA TYR A 94 7.55 -26.77 21.61
C TYR A 94 7.52 -25.85 20.36
N ILE A 95 6.91 -26.28 19.25
CA ILE A 95 6.78 -25.51 18.00
C ILE A 95 5.56 -24.57 18.02
N ILE A 96 4.46 -25.00 18.65
CA ILE A 96 3.22 -24.23 18.87
C ILE A 96 2.80 -24.51 20.32
N SER A 97 3.62 -24.04 21.27
CA SER A 97 3.29 -24.17 22.68
C SER A 97 2.27 -23.10 23.04
N PHE A 98 1.10 -23.53 23.53
CA PHE A 98 0.10 -22.65 24.15
C PHE A 98 0.56 -22.07 25.50
N GLU A 99 1.74 -22.49 25.97
CA GLU A 99 2.55 -21.82 26.98
C GLU A 99 3.11 -20.51 26.41
N PHE A 100 2.22 -19.60 26.01
CA PHE A 100 2.55 -18.21 25.79
C PHE A 100 2.97 -17.63 27.14
N VAL A 101 4.28 -17.56 27.41
CA VAL A 101 4.79 -16.98 28.65
C VAL A 101 4.14 -15.61 28.92
N TYR A 102 3.76 -15.41 30.20
CA TYR A 102 2.76 -14.49 30.78
C TYR A 102 1.27 -14.90 30.70
N VAL A 103 0.95 -16.19 30.53
CA VAL A 103 -0.34 -16.80 30.94
C VAL A 103 -0.75 -16.45 32.39
N GLY A 104 0.17 -15.98 33.24
CA GLY A 104 -0.12 -15.65 34.63
C GLY A 104 -1.03 -14.44 34.87
N SER A 105 -1.12 -13.47 33.93
CA SER A 105 -1.89 -12.24 34.17
C SER A 105 -3.03 -12.03 33.16
N LEU A 106 -4.26 -11.98 33.67
CA LEU A 106 -5.48 -11.78 32.89
C LEU A 106 -5.44 -10.49 32.05
N HIS A 107 -4.86 -9.43 32.60
CA HIS A 107 -4.82 -8.10 31.97
C HIS A 107 -3.98 -8.10 30.69
N VAL A 108 -2.81 -8.72 30.72
CA VAL A 108 -1.88 -8.76 29.59
C VAL A 108 -2.46 -9.60 28.45
N ARG A 109 -3.04 -10.76 28.78
CA ARG A 109 -3.74 -11.60 27.80
C ARG A 109 -4.89 -10.86 27.12
N ASN A 110 -5.74 -10.20 27.90
CA ASN A 110 -6.87 -9.45 27.35
C ASN A 110 -6.39 -8.28 26.48
N ALA A 111 -5.28 -7.61 26.84
CA ALA A 111 -4.67 -6.58 26.01
C ALA A 111 -4.16 -7.15 24.67
N LEU A 112 -3.47 -8.30 24.67
CA LEU A 112 -3.04 -8.97 23.44
C LEU A 112 -4.21 -9.38 22.55
N ILE A 113 -5.31 -9.87 23.13
CA ILE A 113 -6.54 -10.18 22.38
C ILE A 113 -7.10 -8.92 21.74
N VAL A 114 -7.13 -7.79 22.45
CA VAL A 114 -7.55 -6.49 21.90
C VAL A 114 -6.64 -6.06 20.75
N PHE A 115 -5.32 -6.21 20.89
CA PHE A 115 -4.37 -5.91 19.81
C PHE A 115 -4.61 -6.78 18.57
N ALA A 116 -4.87 -8.07 18.76
CA ALA A 116 -5.20 -8.99 17.67
C ALA A 116 -6.53 -8.63 17.00
N LEU A 117 -7.57 -8.28 17.77
CA LEU A 117 -8.88 -7.87 17.24
C LEU A 117 -8.80 -6.60 16.38
N PHE A 118 -8.12 -5.56 16.86
CA PHE A 118 -7.93 -4.34 16.06
C PHE A 118 -7.07 -4.60 14.82
N SER A 119 -6.06 -5.48 14.92
CA SER A 119 -5.25 -5.88 13.76
C SER A 119 -6.08 -6.67 12.74
N LEU A 120 -7.05 -7.47 13.18
CA LEU A 120 -7.98 -8.19 12.32
C LEU A 120 -8.91 -7.22 11.58
N ILE A 121 -9.51 -6.26 12.28
CA ILE A 121 -10.35 -5.21 11.67
C ILE A 121 -9.53 -4.36 10.69
N GLY A 122 -8.34 -3.94 11.09
CA GLY A 122 -7.39 -3.22 10.23
C GLY A 122 -6.97 -4.03 9.01
N GLY A 123 -6.80 -5.36 9.16
CA GLY A 123 -6.52 -6.28 8.06
C GLY A 123 -7.64 -6.31 7.03
N PHE A 124 -8.91 -6.38 7.45
CA PHE A 124 -10.05 -6.29 6.53
C PHE A 124 -10.14 -4.93 5.82
N ALA A 125 -9.92 -3.83 6.55
CA ALA A 125 -9.91 -2.50 5.97
C ALA A 125 -8.78 -2.34 4.92
N LEU A 126 -7.60 -2.88 5.22
CA LEU A 126 -6.48 -2.91 4.28
C LEU A 126 -6.75 -3.79 3.07
N LEU A 127 -7.41 -4.93 3.24
CA LEU A 127 -7.77 -5.81 2.14
C LEU A 127 -8.65 -5.06 1.13
N VAL A 128 -9.72 -4.44 1.61
CA VAL A 128 -10.66 -3.68 0.77
C VAL A 128 -9.95 -2.52 0.07
N THR A 129 -9.20 -1.71 0.82
CA THR A 129 -8.49 -0.56 0.24
C THR A 129 -7.38 -0.97 -0.72
N SER A 130 -6.76 -2.15 -0.54
CA SER A 130 -5.75 -2.68 -1.47
C SER A 130 -6.35 -3.10 -2.81
N ILE A 131 -7.56 -3.69 -2.81
CA ILE A 131 -8.29 -3.96 -4.05
C ILE A 131 -8.59 -2.64 -4.77
N ILE A 132 -9.07 -1.64 -4.05
CA ILE A 132 -9.35 -0.31 -4.60
C ILE A 132 -8.08 0.31 -5.19
N LEU A 133 -6.94 0.22 -4.49
CA LEU A 133 -5.65 0.73 -4.97
C LEU A 133 -5.24 0.08 -6.29
N ILE A 134 -5.32 -1.25 -6.41
CA ILE A 134 -4.92 -1.96 -7.64
C ILE A 134 -5.80 -1.54 -8.82
N VAL A 135 -7.11 -1.42 -8.61
CA VAL A 135 -8.03 -0.94 -9.66
C VAL A 135 -7.75 0.52 -10.00
N ALA A 136 -7.50 1.37 -9.00
CA ALA A 136 -7.17 2.78 -9.19
C ALA A 136 -5.87 2.95 -9.99
N LEU A 137 -4.83 2.17 -9.69
CA LEU A 137 -3.55 2.19 -10.40
C LEU A 137 -3.67 1.70 -11.86
N ARG A 138 -4.54 0.73 -12.14
CA ARG A 138 -4.78 0.25 -13.52
C ARG A 138 -5.55 1.25 -14.38
N MET A 139 -6.41 2.05 -13.75
CA MET A 139 -7.27 3.03 -14.41
C MET A 139 -6.73 4.46 -14.28
N GLU A 140 -5.55 4.63 -13.67
CA GLU A 140 -4.88 5.92 -13.43
C GLU A 140 -5.74 6.94 -12.65
N TYR A 141 -6.57 6.47 -11.72
CA TYR A 141 -7.42 7.32 -10.87
C TYR A 141 -6.72 7.71 -9.57
N GLU A 142 -5.95 8.80 -9.58
CA GLU A 142 -5.18 9.29 -8.43
C GLU A 142 -6.03 9.48 -7.16
N HIS A 143 -7.22 10.06 -7.27
CA HIS A 143 -8.07 10.34 -6.09
C HIS A 143 -8.54 9.07 -5.37
N LYS A 144 -8.62 7.93 -6.08
CA LYS A 144 -9.03 6.64 -5.48
C LYS A 144 -7.89 5.93 -4.75
N MET A 145 -6.66 6.46 -4.80
CA MET A 145 -5.50 5.92 -4.07
C MET A 145 -5.46 6.42 -2.62
N LEU A 146 -6.07 7.58 -2.33
CA LEU A 146 -6.05 8.21 -1.01
C LEU A 146 -6.55 7.30 0.14
N PRO A 147 -7.66 6.55 0.01
CA PRO A 147 -8.14 5.70 1.09
C PRO A 147 -7.12 4.65 1.53
N TRP A 148 -6.35 4.10 0.57
CA TRP A 148 -5.29 3.15 0.87
C TRP A 148 -4.13 3.83 1.61
N ILE A 149 -3.71 5.02 1.20
CA ILE A 149 -2.62 5.76 1.84
C ILE A 149 -2.92 6.02 3.31
N TYR A 150 -4.14 6.49 3.63
CA TYR A 150 -4.55 6.72 5.01
C TYR A 150 -4.66 5.41 5.80
N CYS A 151 -5.29 4.38 5.22
CA CYS A 151 -5.46 3.09 5.88
C CYS A 151 -4.12 2.43 6.18
N MET A 152 -3.22 2.39 5.20
CA MET A 152 -1.87 1.82 5.31
C MET A 152 -1.00 2.59 6.29
N GLY A 153 -1.08 3.93 6.30
CA GLY A 153 -0.36 4.75 7.27
C GLY A 153 -0.79 4.47 8.72
N VAL A 154 -2.09 4.55 9.00
CA VAL A 154 -2.66 4.27 10.34
C VAL A 154 -2.36 2.83 10.76
N PHE A 155 -2.53 1.88 9.85
CA PHE A 155 -2.27 0.48 10.13
C PHE A 155 -0.79 0.20 10.43
N THR A 156 0.13 0.86 9.74
CA THR A 156 1.58 0.70 9.99
C THR A 156 1.95 1.21 11.38
N ILE A 157 1.39 2.35 11.80
CA ILE A 157 1.61 2.90 13.15
C ILE A 157 1.02 1.96 14.21
N TRP A 158 -0.24 1.54 14.02
CA TRP A 158 -0.89 0.59 14.92
C TRP A 158 -0.08 -0.71 15.04
N ARG A 159 0.39 -1.22 13.91
CA ARG A 159 1.17 -2.45 13.86
C ARG A 159 2.50 -2.32 14.59
N LEU A 160 3.19 -1.18 14.43
CA LEU A 160 4.43 -0.89 15.17
C LEU A 160 4.20 -0.94 16.69
N LEU A 161 3.12 -0.34 17.17
CA LEU A 161 2.76 -0.37 18.59
C LEU A 161 2.45 -1.78 19.08
N ALA A 162 1.62 -2.53 18.33
CA ALA A 162 1.28 -3.91 18.65
C ALA A 162 2.51 -4.83 18.64
N PHE A 163 3.42 -4.63 17.69
CA PHE A 163 4.68 -5.37 17.57
C PHE A 163 5.59 -5.14 18.78
N ILE A 164 5.82 -3.88 19.17
CA ILE A 164 6.65 -3.55 20.34
C ILE A 164 6.06 -4.16 21.61
N PHE A 165 4.75 -4.03 21.81
CA PHE A 165 4.08 -4.61 22.98
C PHE A 165 4.19 -6.13 23.00
N ALA A 166 3.93 -6.80 21.88
CA ALA A 166 4.05 -8.25 21.77
C ALA A 166 5.48 -8.74 21.99
N ALA A 167 6.50 -8.01 21.52
CA ALA A 167 7.91 -8.36 21.72
C ALA A 167 8.37 -8.20 23.18
N ILE A 168 7.76 -7.30 23.95
CA ILE A 168 8.05 -7.12 25.39
C ILE A 168 7.36 -8.20 26.22
N VAL A 169 6.11 -8.52 25.88
CA VAL A 169 5.25 -9.41 26.67
C VAL A 169 5.53 -10.88 26.40
N ASN A 170 5.79 -11.24 25.14
CA ASN A 170 5.99 -12.63 24.75
C ASN A 170 7.46 -13.03 24.91
N ASP A 171 7.67 -14.25 25.38
CA ASP A 171 9.00 -14.84 25.41
C ASP A 171 9.45 -15.26 24.00
N LEU A 172 10.61 -14.77 23.59
CA LEU A 172 11.23 -15.05 22.30
C LEU A 172 11.92 -16.42 22.26
N ILE A 173 11.96 -17.17 23.38
CA ILE A 173 12.46 -18.55 23.38
C ILE A 173 11.57 -19.49 22.56
N PHE A 174 10.27 -19.17 22.45
CA PHE A 174 9.34 -19.93 21.62
C PHE A 174 9.50 -19.58 20.15
N GLY A 175 9.69 -20.61 19.31
CA GLY A 175 9.96 -20.44 17.89
C GLY A 175 8.88 -19.65 17.14
N TYR A 176 7.61 -19.80 17.52
CA TYR A 176 6.51 -19.02 16.94
C TYR A 176 6.67 -17.51 17.18
N ASN A 177 6.91 -17.10 18.43
CA ASN A 177 7.04 -15.69 18.79
C ASN A 177 8.27 -15.05 18.13
N LEU A 178 9.39 -15.79 18.10
CA LEU A 178 10.61 -15.36 17.41
C LEU A 178 10.38 -15.18 15.92
N ALA A 179 9.78 -16.18 15.25
CA ALA A 179 9.51 -16.14 13.83
C ALA A 179 8.55 -14.99 13.47
N MET A 180 7.49 -14.79 14.25
CA MET A 180 6.55 -13.69 14.05
C MET A 180 7.24 -12.34 14.25
N CYS A 181 8.07 -12.17 15.29
CA CYS A 181 8.79 -10.91 15.48
C CYS A 181 9.71 -10.58 14.29
N LEU A 182 10.46 -11.57 13.78
CA LEU A 182 11.33 -11.37 12.61
C LEU A 182 10.54 -11.02 11.35
N LEU A 183 9.43 -11.72 11.09
CA LEU A 183 8.54 -11.41 9.96
C LEU A 183 7.93 -10.01 10.09
N TRP A 184 7.51 -9.61 11.28
CA TRP A 184 6.92 -8.29 11.51
C TRP A 184 7.92 -7.15 11.30
N ILE A 185 9.21 -7.33 11.61
CA ILE A 185 10.25 -6.36 11.26
C ILE A 185 10.31 -6.16 9.75
N VAL A 186 10.39 -7.26 8.99
CA VAL A 186 10.44 -7.22 7.51
C VAL A 186 9.20 -6.55 6.94
N PHE A 187 8.01 -6.90 7.44
CA PHE A 187 6.76 -6.31 6.97
C PHE A 187 6.65 -4.82 7.31
N THR A 188 7.09 -4.38 8.49
CA THR A 188 7.10 -2.95 8.81
C THR A 188 8.01 -2.16 7.86
N CYS A 189 9.21 -2.67 7.56
CA CYS A 189 10.10 -2.01 6.60
C CYS A 189 9.48 -1.94 5.20
N ALA A 190 8.88 -3.06 4.74
CA ALA A 190 8.18 -3.11 3.46
C ALA A 190 6.94 -2.19 3.42
N ASN A 191 6.21 -2.03 4.55
CA ASN A 191 5.08 -1.12 4.66
C ASN A 191 5.51 0.34 4.49
N VAL A 192 6.56 0.76 5.20
CA VAL A 192 7.07 2.14 5.09
C VAL A 192 7.55 2.42 3.68
N TYR A 193 8.29 1.49 3.07
CA TYR A 193 8.74 1.62 1.69
C TYR A 193 7.58 1.67 0.69
N GLY A 194 6.62 0.74 0.81
CA GLY A 194 5.44 0.66 -0.05
C GLY A 194 4.52 1.88 0.09
N TRP A 195 4.42 2.46 1.30
CA TRP A 195 3.67 3.68 1.55
C TRP A 195 4.32 4.89 0.89
N LEU A 196 5.64 5.03 1.01
CA LEU A 196 6.40 6.11 0.37
C LEU A 196 6.31 6.05 -1.17
N LEU A 197 6.34 4.85 -1.75
CA LEU A 197 6.20 4.64 -3.19
C LEU A 197 4.83 5.02 -3.75
N VAL A 198 3.76 4.72 -3.03
CA VAL A 198 2.40 5.04 -3.49
C VAL A 198 2.07 6.52 -3.25
N TYR A 199 2.74 7.15 -2.29
CA TYR A 199 2.61 8.58 -2.02
C TYR A 199 3.38 9.46 -3.03
N SER A 200 4.51 8.96 -3.55
CA SER A 200 5.32 9.64 -4.57
C SER A 200 4.70 9.58 -5.96
#